data_AF-A0A2D6U304-F1
#
_entry.id   AF-A0A2D6U304-F1
#
_cell.length_a   1.000
_cell.length_b   1.000
_cell.length_c   1.000
_cell.angle_alpha   90.00
_cell.angle_beta   90.00
_cell.angle_gamma   90.00
#
_symmetry.space_group_name_H-M   'P 1'
#
loop_
_entity.id
_entity.type
_entity.pdbx_description
1 polymer ?
#
loop_
_entity_poly.entity_id
_entity_poly.type
_entity_poly.pdbx_seq_one_letter_code
_entity_poly.pdbx_strand_id
1 'polypeptide(L)'
;MGRAWLYSLTILIGLWISATAFGGLLPDNLAEWPVNIWCWSVFGYIYKNTNRKERIEMITVLAFATPMELFFSEVWNIYEYQRGLMPLFVPAGHYFLFDLGRIMADKMKQSLALPILIPFIPMVAYGVYDGSDTSGLILLVLVLVFTRFGPQPRLYASMAWAALAMEIVGTQLGNWTWANEVPWTGLTAWNPPLLVGAFYCFGDLLVNMTVVRFEEKATVGLHE
;
A
#
# COMPACT_ATOMS: atom_id res chain seq x y z
N MET A 1 7.24 19.46 -10.91
CA MET A 1 6.14 18.54 -10.56
C MET A 1 6.17 18.28 -9.06
N GLY A 2 5.03 18.31 -8.36
CA GLY A 2 4.97 17.97 -6.93
C GLY A 2 5.12 16.46 -6.70
N ARG A 3 5.55 16.05 -5.49
CA ARG A 3 5.74 14.63 -5.11
C ARG A 3 4.49 13.78 -5.36
N ALA A 4 3.30 14.29 -5.07
CA ALA A 4 2.05 13.58 -5.33
C ALA A 4 1.91 13.19 -6.82
N TRP A 5 2.15 14.11 -7.74
CA TRP A 5 2.10 13.83 -9.18
C TRP A 5 3.17 12.83 -9.61
N LEU A 6 4.40 12.97 -9.07
CA LEU A 6 5.47 12.01 -9.33
C LEU A 6 5.06 10.59 -8.92
N TYR A 7 4.48 10.41 -7.73
CA TYR A 7 4.04 9.10 -7.25
C TYR A 7 2.87 8.55 -8.03
N SER A 8 1.81 9.34 -8.23
CA SER A 8 0.63 8.89 -8.97
C SER A 8 1.00 8.47 -10.39
N LEU A 9 1.84 9.24 -11.10
CA LEU A 9 2.29 8.87 -12.44
C LEU A 9 3.24 7.68 -12.42
N THR A 10 4.15 7.59 -11.45
CA THR A 10 5.03 6.43 -11.30
C THR A 10 4.24 5.14 -11.09
N ILE A 11 3.21 5.17 -10.25
CA ILE A 11 2.34 4.02 -9.99
C ILE A 11 1.53 3.68 -11.24
N LEU A 12 0.77 4.63 -11.79
CA LEU A 12 -0.14 4.35 -12.92
C LEU A 12 0.61 3.92 -14.18
N ILE A 13 1.67 4.64 -14.56
CA ILE A 13 2.46 4.31 -15.76
C ILE A 13 3.29 3.05 -15.50
N GLY A 14 3.86 2.90 -14.29
CA GLY A 14 4.64 1.72 -13.92
C GLY A 14 3.82 0.43 -13.99
N LEU A 15 2.63 0.43 -13.40
CA LEU A 15 1.71 -0.71 -13.46
C LEU A 15 1.28 -1.03 -14.89
N TRP A 16 1.01 0.00 -15.71
CA TRP A 16 0.67 -0.22 -17.11
C TRP A 16 1.84 -0.81 -17.92
N ILE A 17 3.06 -0.28 -17.76
CA ILE A 17 4.26 -0.80 -18.43
C ILE A 17 4.52 -2.24 -18.02
N SER A 18 4.48 -2.53 -16.71
CA SER A 18 4.71 -3.86 -16.13
C SER A 18 3.74 -4.90 -16.69
N ALA A 19 2.44 -4.60 -16.66
CA ALA A 19 1.39 -5.51 -17.11
C ALA A 19 1.41 -5.77 -18.62
N THR A 20 1.70 -4.73 -19.41
CA THR A 20 1.54 -4.77 -20.87
C THR A 20 2.84 -4.98 -21.64
N ALA A 21 3.97 -5.19 -20.94
CA ALA A 21 5.30 -5.17 -21.55
C ALA A 21 5.54 -3.91 -22.39
N PHE A 22 5.17 -2.76 -21.81
CA PHE A 22 5.18 -1.46 -22.47
C PHE A 22 4.34 -1.42 -23.77
N GLY A 23 3.11 -1.92 -23.72
CA GLY A 23 2.24 -2.03 -24.90
C GLY A 23 2.74 -3.03 -25.94
N GLY A 24 3.44 -4.09 -25.50
CA GLY A 24 4.05 -5.11 -26.37
C GLY A 24 5.35 -4.68 -27.04
N LEU A 25 5.92 -3.52 -26.67
CA LEU A 25 7.20 -3.05 -27.20
C LEU A 25 8.39 -3.82 -26.63
N LEU A 26 8.22 -4.44 -25.46
CA LEU A 26 9.25 -5.24 -24.80
C LEU A 26 8.89 -6.72 -24.83
N PRO A 27 9.90 -7.61 -24.87
CA PRO A 27 9.72 -9.00 -24.49
C PRO A 27 9.13 -9.11 -23.08
N ASP A 28 8.30 -10.10 -22.87
CA ASP A 28 7.51 -10.27 -21.65
C ASP A 28 8.39 -10.44 -20.39
N ASN A 29 9.53 -11.14 -20.53
CA ASN A 29 10.54 -11.28 -19.48
C ASN A 29 11.30 -9.97 -19.15
N LEU A 30 11.15 -8.92 -19.98
CA LEU A 30 11.76 -7.62 -19.79
C LEU A 30 10.78 -6.54 -19.34
N ALA A 31 9.49 -6.86 -19.25
CA ALA A 31 8.41 -5.90 -19.00
C ALA A 31 8.60 -5.07 -17.71
N GLU A 32 9.11 -5.68 -16.66
CA GLU A 32 9.26 -5.04 -15.34
C GLU A 32 10.55 -4.20 -15.22
N TRP A 33 11.58 -4.47 -16.02
CA TRP A 33 12.90 -3.86 -15.87
C TRP A 33 12.90 -2.32 -15.96
N PRO A 34 12.21 -1.69 -16.92
CA PRO A 34 12.11 -0.23 -16.95
C PRO A 34 11.49 0.34 -15.67
N VAL A 35 10.47 -0.34 -15.14
CA VAL A 35 9.76 0.07 -13.92
C VAL A 35 10.66 -0.11 -12.70
N ASN A 36 11.38 -1.24 -12.62
CA ASN A 36 12.39 -1.51 -11.59
C ASN A 36 13.44 -0.40 -11.55
N ILE A 37 14.05 -0.09 -12.69
CA ILE A 37 15.09 0.94 -12.79
C ILE A 37 14.53 2.30 -12.39
N TRP A 38 13.34 2.66 -12.89
CA TRP A 38 12.70 3.94 -12.58
C TRP A 38 12.37 4.09 -11.10
N CYS A 39 11.66 3.12 -10.51
CA CYS A 39 11.25 3.17 -9.11
C CYS A 39 12.44 3.24 -8.18
N TRP A 40 13.49 2.43 -8.38
CA TRP A 40 14.68 2.50 -7.55
C TRP A 40 15.50 3.77 -7.76
N SER A 41 15.51 4.34 -8.97
CA SER A 41 16.15 5.64 -9.24
C SER A 41 15.43 6.78 -8.52
N VAL A 42 14.10 6.81 -8.59
CA VAL A 42 13.27 7.82 -7.89
C VAL A 42 13.41 7.66 -6.38
N PHE A 43 13.35 6.43 -5.87
CA PHE A 43 13.54 6.14 -4.45
C PHE A 43 14.92 6.60 -3.97
N GLY A 44 15.99 6.23 -4.66
CA GLY A 44 17.36 6.65 -4.33
C GLY A 44 17.56 8.17 -4.38
N TYR A 45 16.94 8.82 -5.37
CA TYR A 45 16.95 10.29 -5.47
C TYR A 45 16.26 10.94 -4.26
N ILE A 46 15.06 10.49 -3.89
CA ILE A 46 14.35 11.03 -2.71
C ILE A 46 15.15 10.78 -1.44
N TYR A 47 15.67 9.56 -1.27
CA TYR A 47 16.47 9.18 -0.12
C TYR A 47 17.67 10.10 0.07
N LYS A 48 18.40 10.40 -1.01
CA LYS A 48 19.55 11.31 -0.98
C LYS A 48 19.15 12.74 -0.58
N ASN A 49 18.00 13.22 -1.07
CA ASN A 49 17.59 14.61 -0.96
C ASN A 49 16.64 14.94 0.21
N THR A 50 16.25 13.96 1.03
CA THR A 50 15.39 14.20 2.20
C THR A 50 16.16 14.22 3.54
N ASN A 51 15.45 14.59 4.61
CA ASN A 51 15.95 14.65 5.98
C ASN A 51 16.05 13.24 6.62
N ARG A 52 16.70 13.17 7.79
CA ARG A 52 16.94 11.91 8.50
C ARG A 52 15.64 11.17 8.86
N LYS A 53 14.62 11.89 9.34
CA LYS A 53 13.33 11.30 9.72
C LYS A 53 12.69 10.58 8.54
N GLU A 54 12.61 11.24 7.39
CA GLU A 54 12.02 10.65 6.19
C GLU A 54 12.87 9.49 5.65
N ARG A 55 14.21 9.54 5.75
CA ARG A 55 15.06 8.38 5.42
C ARG A 55 14.74 7.16 6.30
N ILE A 56 14.47 7.38 7.59
CA ILE A 56 14.06 6.30 8.50
C ILE A 56 12.68 5.76 8.10
N GLU A 57 11.71 6.64 7.81
CA GLU A 57 10.40 6.26 7.27
C GLU A 57 10.55 5.38 6.01
N MET A 58 11.35 5.82 5.04
CA MET A 58 11.63 5.10 3.80
C MET A 58 12.14 3.69 4.04
N ILE A 59 13.20 3.53 4.82
CA ILE A 59 13.80 2.22 5.08
C ILE A 59 12.87 1.34 5.90
N THR A 60 12.10 1.93 6.83
CA THR A 60 11.15 1.20 7.66
C THR A 60 9.99 0.65 6.82
N VAL A 61 9.47 1.44 5.86
CA VAL A 61 8.45 0.96 4.92
C VAL A 61 8.99 -0.25 4.14
N LEU A 62 10.20 -0.17 3.58
CA LEU A 62 10.80 -1.30 2.86
C LEU A 62 10.95 -2.54 3.76
N ALA A 63 11.41 -2.34 5.00
CA ALA A 63 11.68 -3.42 5.94
C ALA A 63 10.44 -4.18 6.40
N PHE A 64 9.27 -3.51 6.48
CA PHE A 64 8.01 -4.16 6.85
C PHE A 64 7.16 -4.57 5.66
N ALA A 65 7.06 -3.73 4.63
CA ALA A 65 6.24 -4.01 3.46
C ALA A 65 6.80 -5.20 2.67
N THR A 66 8.12 -5.27 2.45
CA THR A 66 8.69 -6.35 1.60
C THR A 66 8.43 -7.75 2.16
N PRO A 67 8.70 -8.06 3.44
CA PRO A 67 8.41 -9.39 3.97
C PRO A 67 6.91 -9.68 4.06
N MET A 68 6.08 -8.66 4.33
CA MET A 68 4.63 -8.81 4.39
C MET A 68 4.05 -9.13 3.02
N GLU A 69 4.51 -8.42 2.00
CA GLU A 69 4.16 -8.63 0.60
C GLU A 69 4.56 -10.05 0.14
N LEU A 70 5.81 -10.45 0.39
CA LEU A 70 6.28 -11.81 0.08
C LEU A 70 5.49 -12.89 0.85
N PHE A 71 5.07 -12.61 2.08
CA PHE A 71 4.21 -13.52 2.82
C PHE A 71 2.83 -13.61 2.17
N PHE A 72 2.22 -12.49 1.79
CA PHE A 72 0.90 -12.46 1.15
C PHE A 72 0.90 -13.14 -0.22
N SER A 73 1.89 -12.86 -1.07
CA SER A 73 1.95 -13.40 -2.42
C SER A 73 2.51 -14.82 -2.48
N GLU A 74 3.62 -15.11 -1.79
CA GLU A 74 4.37 -16.37 -2.00
C GLU A 74 4.05 -17.46 -0.97
N VAL A 75 3.66 -17.09 0.25
CA VAL A 75 3.42 -18.05 1.34
C VAL A 75 1.92 -18.29 1.52
N TRP A 76 1.17 -17.22 1.78
CA TRP A 76 -0.27 -17.27 2.00
C TRP A 76 -1.05 -17.36 0.68
N ASN A 77 -0.46 -16.91 -0.44
CA ASN A 77 -1.05 -16.95 -1.77
C ASN A 77 -2.47 -16.34 -1.80
N ILE A 78 -2.64 -15.20 -1.11
CA ILE A 78 -3.93 -14.48 -1.10
C ILE A 78 -4.15 -13.69 -2.40
N TYR A 79 -3.06 -13.41 -3.14
CA TYR A 79 -3.05 -13.03 -4.55
C TYR A 79 -1.75 -13.51 -5.19
N GLU A 80 -1.74 -13.59 -6.52
CA GLU A 80 -0.57 -13.94 -7.30
C GLU A 80 -0.24 -12.82 -8.29
N TYR A 81 1.06 -12.55 -8.49
CA TYR A 81 1.52 -11.63 -9.52
C TYR A 81 1.50 -12.30 -10.90
N GLN A 82 1.27 -11.50 -11.95
CA GLN A 82 1.21 -11.96 -13.35
C GLN A 82 2.40 -12.84 -13.77
N ARG A 83 3.58 -12.58 -13.18
CA ARG A 83 4.86 -13.24 -13.51
C ARG A 83 5.38 -14.13 -12.38
N GLY A 84 4.49 -14.55 -11.47
CA GLY A 84 4.81 -15.41 -10.34
C GLY A 84 5.34 -14.60 -9.15
N LEU A 85 6.63 -14.31 -9.14
CA LEU A 85 7.26 -13.60 -8.01
C LEU A 85 6.86 -12.13 -7.96
N MET A 86 6.76 -11.60 -6.74
CA MET A 86 6.66 -10.17 -6.47
C MET A 86 7.71 -9.35 -7.27
N PRO A 87 7.28 -8.38 -8.11
CA PRO A 87 8.18 -7.51 -8.87
C PRO A 87 9.11 -6.67 -7.97
N LEU A 88 10.35 -6.45 -8.41
CA LEU A 88 11.37 -5.76 -7.62
C LEU A 88 11.07 -4.27 -7.35
N PHE A 89 10.16 -3.66 -8.10
CA PHE A 89 9.73 -2.28 -7.89
C PHE A 89 8.70 -2.15 -6.76
N VAL A 90 8.05 -3.25 -6.33
CA VAL A 90 6.98 -3.23 -5.33
C VAL A 90 7.42 -2.66 -3.98
N PRO A 91 8.62 -3.00 -3.43
CA PRO A 91 9.11 -2.38 -2.20
C PRO A 91 9.23 -0.84 -2.28
N ALA A 92 9.75 -0.32 -3.39
CA ALA A 92 9.83 1.13 -3.61
C ALA A 92 8.43 1.75 -3.82
N GLY A 93 7.54 1.02 -4.51
CA GLY A 93 6.14 1.40 -4.72
C GLY A 93 5.37 1.60 -3.42
N HIS A 94 5.60 0.74 -2.41
CA HIS A 94 5.01 0.87 -1.09
C HIS A 94 5.36 2.21 -0.43
N TYR A 95 6.60 2.66 -0.54
CA TYR A 95 6.98 3.98 -0.04
C TYR A 95 6.29 5.11 -0.80
N PHE A 96 6.17 4.99 -2.13
CA PHE A 96 5.48 6.01 -2.94
C PHE A 96 4.00 6.11 -2.56
N LEU A 97 3.34 4.98 -2.33
CA LEU A 97 1.94 4.95 -1.90
C LEU A 97 1.80 5.51 -0.47
N PHE A 98 2.69 5.11 0.45
CA PHE A 98 2.75 5.63 1.82
C PHE A 98 2.86 7.16 1.85
N ASP A 99 3.84 7.72 1.12
CA ASP A 99 4.06 9.16 1.13
C ASP A 99 2.97 9.92 0.36
N LEU A 100 2.38 9.31 -0.68
CA LEU A 100 1.18 9.84 -1.33
C LEU A 100 0.00 9.92 -0.35
N GLY A 101 -0.23 8.86 0.42
CA GLY A 101 -1.23 8.83 1.49
C GLY A 101 -0.96 9.92 2.53
N ARG A 102 0.28 10.09 2.96
CA ARG A 102 0.68 11.19 3.87
C ARG A 102 0.34 12.57 3.29
N ILE A 103 0.65 12.82 2.01
CA ILE A 103 0.31 14.08 1.33
C ILE A 103 -1.21 14.29 1.26
N MET A 104 -1.99 13.23 1.05
CA MET A 104 -3.46 13.28 1.06
C MET A 104 -4.00 13.56 2.47
N ALA A 105 -3.45 12.89 3.48
CA ALA A 105 -3.79 13.05 4.88
C ALA A 105 -3.55 14.49 5.36
N ASP A 106 -2.46 15.12 4.95
CA ASP A 106 -2.12 16.51 5.30
C ASP A 106 -3.14 17.54 4.79
N LYS A 107 -3.86 17.21 3.71
CA LYS A 107 -4.95 18.04 3.18
C LYS A 107 -6.31 17.71 3.79
N MET A 108 -6.42 16.62 4.53
CA MET A 108 -7.66 16.15 5.14
C MET A 108 -7.89 16.79 6.50
N LYS A 109 -9.12 17.24 6.78
CA LYS A 109 -9.52 17.63 8.13
C LYS A 109 -9.64 16.38 9.01
N GLN A 110 -9.12 16.44 10.23
CA GLN A 110 -9.19 15.32 11.19
C GLN A 110 -10.62 14.81 11.39
N SER A 111 -11.62 15.70 11.42
CA SER A 111 -13.03 15.35 11.59
C SER A 111 -13.60 14.51 10.44
N LEU A 112 -12.93 14.46 9.29
CA LEU A 112 -13.35 13.68 8.12
C LEU A 112 -12.73 12.28 8.07
N ALA A 113 -11.76 11.96 8.94
CA ALA A 113 -11.03 10.69 8.89
C ALA A 113 -11.96 9.46 8.99
N LEU A 114 -12.96 9.48 9.88
CA LEU A 114 -13.96 8.40 9.96
C LEU A 114 -15.10 8.54 8.94
N PRO A 115 -15.73 9.72 8.75
CA PRO A 115 -16.81 9.87 7.79
C PRO A 115 -16.47 9.46 6.36
N ILE A 116 -15.23 9.66 5.91
CA ILE A 116 -14.81 9.29 4.55
C ILE A 116 -14.79 7.77 4.32
N LEU A 117 -14.88 6.96 5.37
CA LEU A 117 -14.93 5.49 5.29
C LEU A 117 -16.37 4.95 5.23
N ILE A 118 -17.39 5.78 5.51
CA ILE A 118 -18.80 5.39 5.49
C ILE A 118 -19.22 4.73 4.16
N PRO A 119 -18.75 5.18 2.97
CA PRO A 119 -19.13 4.54 1.71
C PRO A 119 -18.76 3.05 1.61
N PHE A 120 -17.79 2.56 2.40
CA PHE A 120 -17.41 1.15 2.39
C PHE A 120 -18.41 0.25 3.13
N ILE A 121 -19.16 0.79 4.10
CA ILE A 121 -20.10 0.03 4.92
C ILE A 121 -21.17 -0.70 4.09
N PRO A 122 -21.94 -0.03 3.19
CA PRO A 122 -22.95 -0.73 2.41
C PRO A 122 -22.35 -1.78 1.46
N MET A 123 -21.16 -1.54 0.92
CA MET A 123 -20.48 -2.49 0.02
C MET A 123 -20.03 -3.75 0.77
N VAL A 124 -19.44 -3.59 1.96
CA VAL A 124 -19.07 -4.71 2.83
C VAL A 124 -20.30 -5.48 3.31
N ALA A 125 -21.36 -4.77 3.69
CA ALA A 125 -22.61 -5.41 4.09
C ALA A 125 -23.21 -6.26 2.96
N TYR A 126 -23.14 -5.78 1.72
CA TYR A 126 -23.53 -6.53 0.53
C TYR A 126 -22.65 -7.78 0.32
N GLY A 127 -21.32 -7.63 0.35
CA GLY A 127 -20.39 -8.75 0.16
C GLY A 127 -20.55 -9.86 1.20
N VAL A 128 -20.84 -9.50 2.45
CA VAL A 128 -21.13 -10.46 3.53
C VAL A 128 -22.50 -11.13 3.33
N TYR A 129 -23.53 -10.37 2.99
CA TYR A 129 -24.89 -10.89 2.79
C TYR A 129 -24.97 -11.89 1.63
N ASP A 130 -24.31 -11.56 0.51
CA ASP A 130 -24.24 -12.40 -0.69
C ASP A 130 -23.21 -13.53 -0.54
N GLY A 131 -22.31 -13.43 0.43
CA GLY A 131 -21.22 -14.37 0.66
C GLY A 131 -20.05 -14.21 -0.31
N SER A 132 -20.05 -13.20 -1.19
CA SER A 132 -19.01 -12.98 -2.19
C SER A 132 -17.76 -12.25 -1.67
N ASP A 133 -17.86 -11.52 -0.56
CA ASP A 133 -16.70 -10.95 0.15
C ASP A 133 -16.96 -10.90 1.66
N THR A 134 -16.72 -12.02 2.34
CA THR A 134 -16.86 -12.12 3.80
C THR A 134 -15.63 -11.61 4.54
N SER A 135 -14.45 -11.63 3.89
CA SER A 135 -13.21 -11.06 4.43
C SER A 135 -13.30 -9.54 4.61
N GLY A 136 -14.07 -8.86 3.76
CA GLY A 136 -14.32 -7.41 3.83
C GLY A 136 -14.84 -6.93 5.19
N LEU A 137 -15.56 -7.75 5.95
CA LEU A 137 -16.01 -7.41 7.31
C LEU A 137 -14.83 -7.23 8.26
N ILE A 138 -13.87 -8.17 8.24
CA ILE A 138 -12.69 -8.12 9.09
C ILE A 138 -11.85 -6.90 8.72
N LEU A 139 -11.64 -6.68 7.42
CA LEU A 139 -10.87 -5.55 6.90
C LEU A 139 -11.51 -4.21 7.27
N LEU A 140 -12.84 -4.09 7.19
CA LEU A 140 -13.57 -2.89 7.62
C LEU A 140 -13.40 -2.61 9.10
N VAL A 141 -13.55 -3.63 9.95
CA VAL A 141 -13.35 -3.49 11.39
C VAL A 141 -11.93 -3.01 11.67
N LEU A 142 -10.92 -3.61 11.03
CA LEU A 142 -9.52 -3.21 11.20
C LEU A 142 -9.29 -1.74 10.81
N VAL A 143 -9.73 -1.32 9.60
CA VAL A 143 -9.57 0.08 9.15
C VAL A 143 -10.28 1.04 10.11
N LEU A 144 -11.50 0.72 10.56
CA LEU A 144 -12.23 1.56 11.51
C LEU A 144 -11.53 1.63 12.88
N VAL A 145 -10.99 0.51 13.38
CA VAL A 145 -10.25 0.46 14.65
C VAL A 145 -8.96 1.29 14.56
N PHE A 146 -8.15 1.10 13.51
CA PHE A 146 -6.96 1.91 13.29
C PHE A 146 -7.33 3.40 13.17
N THR A 147 -8.36 3.73 12.39
CA THR A 147 -8.79 5.13 12.21
C THR A 147 -9.41 5.74 13.47
N ARG A 148 -10.02 4.94 14.36
CA ARG A 148 -10.66 5.47 15.58
C ARG A 148 -9.68 5.62 16.74
N PHE A 149 -8.71 4.72 16.85
CA PHE A 149 -7.86 4.56 18.04
C PHE A 149 -6.37 4.70 17.76
N GLY A 150 -5.93 4.58 16.51
CA GLY A 150 -4.53 4.69 16.16
C GLY A 150 -4.01 6.13 16.12
N PRO A 151 -2.68 6.32 16.13
CA PRO A 151 -2.03 7.62 16.24
C PRO A 151 -2.22 8.54 15.02
N GLN A 152 -2.52 7.98 13.84
CA GLN A 152 -2.55 8.73 12.58
C GLN A 152 -3.83 8.51 11.77
N PRO A 153 -5.01 8.89 12.29
CA PRO A 153 -6.30 8.55 11.69
C PRO A 153 -6.52 9.11 10.29
N ARG A 154 -5.99 10.32 9.99
CA ARG A 154 -6.02 10.86 8.62
C ARG A 154 -5.21 10.02 7.64
N LEU A 155 -4.07 9.48 8.08
CA LEU A 155 -3.23 8.63 7.25
C LEU A 155 -3.95 7.33 6.94
N TYR A 156 -4.48 6.64 7.96
CA TYR A 156 -5.24 5.40 7.78
C TYR A 156 -6.43 5.57 6.83
N ALA A 157 -7.21 6.65 7.01
CA ALA A 157 -8.33 6.96 6.12
C ALA A 157 -7.86 7.24 4.69
N SER A 158 -6.78 8.00 4.51
CA SER A 158 -6.23 8.28 3.18
C SER A 158 -5.66 7.04 2.50
N MET A 159 -5.01 6.15 3.25
CA MET A 159 -4.39 4.93 2.75
C MET A 159 -5.43 3.90 2.36
N ALA A 160 -6.57 3.82 3.07
CA ALA A 160 -7.69 2.98 2.64
C ALA A 160 -8.14 3.30 1.20
N TRP A 161 -8.27 4.58 0.88
CA TRP A 161 -8.65 5.04 -0.46
C TRP A 161 -7.51 4.94 -1.48
N ALA A 162 -6.29 5.31 -1.09
CA ALA A 162 -5.13 5.25 -1.99
C ALA A 162 -4.80 3.80 -2.38
N ALA A 163 -4.84 2.87 -1.42
CA ALA A 163 -4.67 1.45 -1.67
C ALA A 163 -5.78 0.92 -2.58
N LEU A 164 -7.06 1.20 -2.28
CA LEU A 164 -8.16 0.75 -3.14
C LEU A 164 -8.03 1.25 -4.60
N ALA A 165 -7.65 2.51 -4.79
CA ALA A 165 -7.44 3.04 -6.14
C ALA A 165 -6.30 2.30 -6.88
N MET A 166 -5.21 2.02 -6.18
CA MET A 166 -4.07 1.27 -6.71
C MET A 166 -4.45 -0.19 -7.03
N GLU A 167 -5.19 -0.84 -6.15
CA GLU A 167 -5.71 -2.21 -6.31
C GLU A 167 -6.65 -2.36 -7.51
N ILE A 168 -7.59 -1.41 -7.68
CA ILE A 168 -8.48 -1.40 -8.84
C ILE A 168 -7.66 -1.32 -10.13
N VAL A 169 -6.68 -0.41 -10.20
CA VAL A 169 -5.83 -0.27 -11.39
C VAL A 169 -4.98 -1.51 -11.61
N GLY A 170 -4.33 -2.02 -10.56
CA GLY A 170 -3.44 -3.17 -10.63
C GLY A 170 -4.14 -4.43 -11.11
N THR A 171 -5.30 -4.75 -10.52
CA THR A 171 -6.09 -5.95 -10.86
C THR A 171 -6.77 -5.82 -12.22
N GLN A 172 -7.27 -4.65 -12.59
CA GLN A 172 -7.84 -4.43 -13.94
C GLN A 172 -6.81 -4.57 -15.05
N LEU A 173 -5.56 -4.17 -14.79
CA LEU A 173 -4.44 -4.37 -15.71
C LEU A 173 -3.92 -5.81 -15.69
N GLY A 174 -4.30 -6.62 -14.70
CA GLY A 174 -3.81 -7.98 -14.51
C GLY A 174 -2.38 -8.06 -13.96
N ASN A 175 -1.90 -7.03 -13.25
CA ASN A 175 -0.59 -7.09 -12.59
C ASN A 175 -0.57 -8.15 -11.49
N TRP A 176 -1.68 -8.29 -10.75
CA TRP A 176 -1.93 -9.36 -9.80
C TRP A 176 -3.42 -9.74 -9.80
N THR A 177 -3.73 -10.91 -9.27
CA THR A 177 -5.08 -11.43 -9.13
C THR A 177 -5.28 -12.00 -7.74
N TRP A 178 -6.30 -11.50 -7.04
CA TRP A 178 -6.68 -12.00 -5.72
C TRP A 178 -7.43 -13.33 -5.79
N ALA A 179 -7.17 -14.19 -4.80
CA ALA A 179 -7.91 -15.42 -4.60
C ALA A 179 -9.33 -15.09 -4.11
N ASN A 180 -10.35 -15.66 -4.78
CA ASN A 180 -11.74 -15.48 -4.35
C ASN A 180 -12.05 -16.18 -3.03
N GLU A 181 -11.27 -17.19 -2.67
CA GLU A 181 -11.30 -17.89 -1.39
C GLU A 181 -9.97 -17.62 -0.66
N VAL A 182 -10.02 -16.96 0.49
CA VAL A 182 -8.84 -16.62 1.29
C VAL A 182 -8.28 -17.91 1.90
N PRO A 183 -7.07 -18.36 1.47
CA PRO A 183 -6.51 -19.63 1.90
C PRO A 183 -6.45 -19.76 3.42
N TRP A 184 -6.76 -20.96 3.91
CA TRP A 184 -6.70 -21.35 5.33
C TRP A 184 -7.71 -20.69 6.27
N THR A 185 -8.62 -19.83 5.76
CA THR A 185 -9.57 -19.09 6.61
C THR A 185 -11.03 -19.44 6.39
N GLY A 186 -11.38 -19.99 5.21
CA GLY A 186 -12.77 -20.22 4.81
C GLY A 186 -13.56 -18.94 4.53
N LEU A 187 -12.86 -17.81 4.37
CA LEU A 187 -13.44 -16.53 3.98
C LEU A 187 -13.36 -16.36 2.46
N THR A 188 -14.31 -15.61 1.93
CA THR A 188 -14.35 -15.17 0.54
C THR A 188 -13.84 -13.74 0.41
N ALA A 189 -13.26 -13.40 -0.74
CA ALA A 189 -12.78 -12.06 -1.06
C ALA A 189 -13.09 -11.69 -2.52
N TRP A 190 -13.29 -10.40 -2.78
CA TRP A 190 -13.36 -9.88 -4.14
C TRP A 190 -11.97 -9.70 -4.75
N ASN A 191 -11.93 -9.56 -6.08
CA ASN A 191 -10.74 -9.18 -6.83
C ASN A 191 -10.97 -7.83 -7.54
N PRO A 192 -10.52 -6.69 -6.99
CA PRO A 192 -9.73 -6.55 -5.76
C PRO A 192 -10.59 -6.53 -4.47
N PRO A 193 -10.01 -6.84 -3.29
CA PRO A 193 -10.66 -6.63 -2.01
C PRO A 193 -10.85 -5.13 -1.74
N LEU A 194 -12.01 -4.76 -1.21
CA LEU A 194 -12.37 -3.35 -1.02
C LEU A 194 -11.46 -2.63 -0.02
N LEU A 195 -10.95 -3.35 0.99
CA LEU A 195 -10.34 -2.77 2.18
C LEU A 195 -8.99 -3.40 2.54
N VAL A 196 -8.23 -3.88 1.55
CA VAL A 196 -6.83 -4.31 1.77
C VAL A 196 -5.96 -3.19 2.36
N GLY A 197 -6.40 -1.93 2.22
CA GLY A 197 -5.93 -0.77 2.97
C GLY A 197 -5.75 -1.00 4.48
N ALA A 198 -6.43 -1.98 5.09
CA ALA A 198 -6.19 -2.41 6.46
C ALA A 198 -4.73 -2.82 6.73
N PHE A 199 -4.10 -3.57 5.82
CA PHE A 199 -2.70 -3.98 5.96
C PHE A 199 -1.74 -2.80 5.82
N TYR A 200 -2.07 -1.84 4.96
CA TYR A 200 -1.35 -0.57 4.88
C TYR A 200 -1.45 0.21 6.19
N CYS A 201 -2.64 0.32 6.80
CA CYS A 201 -2.81 0.96 8.11
C CYS A 201 -1.95 0.31 9.21
N PHE A 202 -1.83 -1.03 9.17
CA PHE A 202 -0.96 -1.75 10.08
C PHE A 202 0.52 -1.45 9.83
N GLY A 203 0.96 -1.45 8.57
CA GLY A 203 2.31 -1.03 8.18
C GLY A 203 2.64 0.39 8.63
N ASP A 204 1.71 1.32 8.44
CA ASP A 204 1.83 2.72 8.87
C ASP A 204 2.01 2.85 10.38
N LEU A 205 1.27 2.05 11.16
CA LEU A 205 1.44 1.98 12.61
C LEU A 205 2.86 1.50 12.99
N LEU A 206 3.37 0.45 12.33
CA LEU A 206 4.73 -0.06 12.55
C LEU A 206 5.80 0.99 12.19
N VAL A 207 5.61 1.70 11.09
CA VAL A 207 6.47 2.83 10.68
C VAL A 207 6.46 3.92 11.74
N ASN A 208 5.27 4.33 12.19
CA ASN A 208 5.13 5.37 13.21
C ASN A 208 5.85 5.01 14.51
N MET A 209 5.62 3.79 15.05
CA MET A 209 6.27 3.32 16.28
C MET A 209 7.79 3.28 16.15
N THR A 210 8.29 2.84 15.00
CA THR A 210 9.73 2.76 14.73
C THR A 210 10.37 4.16 14.67
N VAL A 211 9.74 5.09 13.95
CA VAL A 211 10.22 6.48 13.84
C VAL A 211 10.25 7.16 15.20
N VAL A 212 9.19 7.04 15.99
CA VAL A 212 9.14 7.59 17.37
C VAL A 212 10.31 7.07 18.19
N ARG A 213 10.58 5.75 18.13
CA ARG A 213 11.68 5.14 18.87
C ARG A 213 13.06 5.64 18.45
N PHE A 214 13.28 5.88 17.16
CA PHE A 214 14.56 6.38 16.65
C PHE A 214 14.76 7.88 16.93
N GLU A 215 13.69 8.66 16.90
CA GLU A 215 13.72 10.09 17.25
C GLU A 215 13.97 10.29 18.75
N GLU A 216 13.34 9.51 19.63
CA GLU A 216 13.59 9.53 21.08
C GLU A 216 15.05 9.20 21.43
N LYS A 217 15.65 8.21 20.76
CA LYS A 217 17.06 7.87 20.99
C LYS A 217 18.00 8.98 20.52
N ALA A 218 17.62 9.70 19.46
CA ALA A 218 18.42 10.80 18.94
C ALA A 218 18.44 12.01 19.88
N THR A 219 17.33 12.31 20.56
CA THR A 219 17.27 13.38 21.56
C THR A 219 18.03 13.02 22.84
N VAL A 220 17.99 11.77 23.29
CA VAL A 220 18.75 11.33 24.47
C VAL A 220 20.27 11.40 24.23
N GLY A 221 20.76 11.01 23.05
CA GLY A 221 22.19 11.07 22.71
C GLY A 221 22.78 12.47 22.43
N LEU A 222 21.96 13.54 22.51
CA LEU A 222 22.44 14.93 22.49
C LEU A 222 22.70 15.48 23.91
N HIS A 223 22.34 14.72 24.94
CA HIS A 223 22.51 15.07 26.36
C HIS A 223 23.57 14.22 27.07
N GLU A 224 24.29 13.37 26.34
CA GLU A 224 25.50 12.64 26.78
C GLU A 224 26.74 13.22 26.12
#